data_AF-X0UCS2-F1
#
_entry.id   AF-X0UCS2-F1
#
_cell.length_a   1.000
_cell.length_b   1.000
_cell.length_c   1.000
_cell.angle_alpha   90.00
_cell.angle_beta   90.00
_cell.angle_gamma   90.00
#
_symmetry.space_group_name_H-M   'P 1'
#
loop_
_entity.id
_entity.type
_entity.pdbx_description
1 polymer ?
#
loop_
_entity_poly.entity_id
_entity_poly.type
_entity_poly.pdbx_seq_one_letter_code
_entity_poly.pdbx_strand_id
1 'polypeptide(L)'
;MAGIFPVDVGPQYEGEVVRKADLHVEFGGPQVKAKFELVTLKGIDEVEDQKIEVIGPDIGEMEEGSIHPLALMIEVAGAELEKDMEPVFERRIHLYTNYIEGFYHMNQRDEIWIRLNKDSFGKGLNSLEVIGQILMFLYTSELDVIEKISITFVTDEKK
;
A
#
# COMPACT_ATOMS: atom_id res chain seq x y z
N MET A 1 6.28 -16.13 -4.78
CA MET A 1 6.01 -16.06 -6.23
C MET A 1 7.04 -15.14 -6.86
N ALA A 2 7.83 -15.58 -7.84
CA ALA A 2 8.63 -14.66 -8.66
C ALA A 2 7.68 -13.96 -9.64
N GLY A 3 7.00 -12.91 -9.17
CA GLY A 3 5.90 -12.26 -9.87
C GLY A 3 6.41 -11.24 -10.87
N ILE A 4 5.94 -11.34 -12.11
CA ILE A 4 6.07 -10.28 -13.11
C ILE A 4 5.10 -9.18 -12.65
N PHE A 5 5.62 -8.18 -11.95
CA PHE A 5 4.85 -6.96 -11.65
C PHE A 5 4.70 -6.12 -12.92
N PRO A 6 3.59 -5.38 -13.09
CA PRO A 6 3.36 -4.57 -14.30
C PRO A 6 4.34 -3.38 -14.41
N VAL A 7 4.93 -3.00 -13.29
CA VAL A 7 5.92 -1.93 -13.17
C VAL A 7 7.17 -2.46 -12.47
N ASP A 8 8.26 -1.73 -12.61
CA ASP A 8 9.48 -2.07 -11.90
C ASP A 8 9.33 -1.78 -10.39
N VAL A 9 10.01 -2.56 -9.57
CA VAL A 9 10.01 -2.42 -8.11
C VAL A 9 11.45 -2.42 -7.61
N GLY A 10 11.85 -1.38 -6.88
CA GLY A 10 13.17 -1.28 -6.28
C GLY A 10 13.54 0.10 -5.72
N PRO A 11 14.65 0.19 -4.98
CA PRO A 11 15.06 1.40 -4.28
C PRO A 11 15.39 2.58 -5.22
N GLN A 12 15.64 2.34 -6.50
CA GLN A 12 15.88 3.40 -7.47
C GLN A 12 14.68 4.34 -7.67
N TYR A 13 13.46 3.89 -7.35
CA TYR A 13 12.23 4.68 -7.48
C TYR A 13 11.88 5.46 -6.20
N GLU A 14 12.58 5.24 -5.08
CA GLU A 14 12.24 5.85 -3.77
C GLU A 14 12.12 7.38 -3.82
N GLY A 15 12.95 8.02 -4.65
CA GLY A 15 12.99 9.47 -4.82
C GLY A 15 12.01 10.03 -5.86
N GLU A 16 11.17 9.20 -6.49
CA GLU A 16 10.19 9.66 -7.46
C GLU A 16 9.12 10.54 -6.83
N VAL A 17 8.64 11.52 -7.59
CA VAL A 17 7.57 12.41 -7.16
C VAL A 17 6.52 12.50 -8.26
N VAL A 18 5.27 12.17 -7.92
CA VAL A 18 4.14 12.33 -8.84
C VAL A 18 3.58 13.74 -8.71
N ARG A 19 3.80 14.55 -9.75
CA ARG A 19 3.27 15.91 -9.85
C ARG A 19 1.84 15.88 -10.37
N LYS A 20 1.09 16.96 -10.14
CA LYS A 20 -0.31 17.08 -10.56
C LYS A 20 -0.52 16.85 -12.07
N ALA A 21 0.45 17.19 -12.91
CA ALA A 21 0.37 16.99 -14.36
C ALA A 21 0.45 15.51 -14.80
N ASP A 22 0.97 14.65 -13.92
CA ASP A 22 1.22 13.22 -14.18
C ASP A 22 0.35 12.33 -13.29
N LEU A 23 -0.54 12.93 -12.49
CA LEU A 23 -1.40 12.25 -11.54
C LEU A 23 -2.52 11.51 -12.25
N HIS A 24 -2.64 10.21 -11.98
CA HIS A 24 -3.84 9.43 -12.29
C HIS A 24 -4.82 9.42 -11.13
N VAL A 25 -4.39 9.04 -9.93
CA VAL A 25 -5.24 9.07 -8.74
C VAL A 25 -4.45 9.50 -7.51
N GLU A 26 -5.09 10.26 -6.64
CA GLU A 26 -4.57 10.68 -5.34
C GLU A 26 -5.37 10.01 -4.21
N PHE A 27 -4.69 9.44 -3.22
CA PHE A 27 -5.29 8.95 -2.00
C PHE A 27 -4.82 9.80 -0.81
N GLY A 28 -5.75 10.15 0.06
CA GLY A 28 -5.42 10.93 1.25
C GLY A 28 -4.99 12.37 0.92
N GLY A 29 -3.90 12.82 1.54
CA GLY A 29 -3.43 14.20 1.40
C GLY A 29 -4.35 15.23 2.06
N PRO A 30 -4.10 16.53 1.83
CA PRO A 30 -4.74 17.62 2.59
C PRO A 30 -6.24 17.79 2.30
N GLN A 31 -6.74 17.22 1.20
CA GLN A 31 -8.15 17.35 0.79
C GLN A 31 -9.05 16.26 1.40
N VAL A 32 -8.45 15.19 1.93
CA VAL A 32 -9.15 14.02 2.44
C VAL A 32 -9.00 13.93 3.94
N LYS A 33 -10.13 13.82 4.66
CA LYS A 33 -10.13 13.67 6.12
C LYS A 33 -9.98 12.23 6.56
N ALA A 34 -10.65 11.30 5.88
CA ALA A 34 -10.62 9.88 6.19
C ALA A 34 -9.45 9.23 5.45
N LYS A 35 -8.31 9.12 6.12
CA LYS A 35 -7.12 8.47 5.59
C LYS A 35 -6.32 7.89 6.74
N PHE A 36 -5.82 6.67 6.61
CA PHE A 36 -4.77 6.18 7.49
C PHE A 36 -4.03 4.98 6.91
N GLU A 37 -2.85 4.70 7.47
CA GLU A 37 -2.17 3.41 7.36
C GLU A 37 -1.92 2.84 8.76
N LEU A 38 -2.00 1.52 8.90
CA LEU A 38 -1.80 0.83 10.17
C LEU A 38 -1.27 -0.58 9.95
N VAL A 39 -0.24 -0.95 10.71
CA VAL A 39 0.18 -2.36 10.86
C VAL A 39 -0.29 -2.88 12.21
N THR A 40 -0.91 -4.06 12.23
CA THR A 40 -1.36 -4.70 13.47
C THR A 40 -0.79 -6.11 13.57
N LEU A 41 -0.19 -6.42 14.72
CA LEU A 41 0.20 -7.78 15.06
C LEU A 41 -1.03 -8.55 15.54
N LYS A 42 -1.23 -9.75 14.98
CA LYS A 42 -2.34 -10.65 15.29
C LYS A 42 -1.83 -12.03 15.69
N GLY A 43 -2.69 -12.84 16.31
CA GLY A 43 -2.42 -14.25 16.51
C GLY A 43 -2.32 -14.99 15.17
N ILE A 44 -1.52 -16.06 15.13
CA ILE A 44 -1.29 -16.83 13.90
C ILE A 44 -2.58 -17.41 13.30
N ASP A 45 -3.59 -17.69 14.12
CA ASP A 45 -4.90 -18.21 13.69
C ASP A 45 -5.89 -17.12 13.27
N GLU A 46 -5.56 -15.84 13.49
CA GLU A 46 -6.41 -14.70 13.15
C GLU A 46 -6.08 -14.12 11.76
N VAL A 47 -4.90 -14.42 11.21
CA VAL A 47 -4.46 -13.93 9.89
C VAL A 47 -4.66 -15.01 8.82
N GLU A 48 -5.44 -14.67 7.80
CA GLU A 48 -5.51 -15.43 6.56
C GLU A 48 -4.31 -15.06 5.68
N ASP A 49 -3.34 -15.98 5.56
CA ASP A 49 -2.09 -15.71 4.84
C ASP A 49 -2.33 -15.39 3.36
N GLN A 50 -1.60 -14.38 2.90
CA GLN A 50 -1.62 -13.86 1.52
C GLN A 50 -2.99 -13.34 1.06
N LYS A 51 -3.91 -13.05 1.98
CA LYS A 51 -5.18 -12.42 1.67
C LYS A 51 -4.98 -10.95 1.32
N ILE A 52 -5.59 -10.51 0.22
CA ILE A 52 -5.74 -9.10 -0.12
C ILE A 52 -7.23 -8.82 -0.31
N GLU A 53 -7.73 -7.74 0.29
CA GLU A 53 -9.12 -7.32 0.19
C GLU A 53 -9.21 -5.83 -0.15
N VAL A 54 -10.09 -5.48 -1.09
CA VAL A 54 -10.39 -4.09 -1.46
C VAL A 54 -11.86 -3.82 -1.17
N ILE A 55 -12.14 -2.85 -0.29
CA ILE A 55 -13.48 -2.46 0.13
C ILE A 55 -13.79 -1.06 -0.40
N GLY A 56 -14.53 -1.00 -1.49
CA GLY A 56 -14.84 0.23 -2.22
C GLY A 56 -14.40 0.15 -3.68
N PRO A 57 -14.43 1.27 -4.43
CA PRO A 57 -13.95 1.31 -5.80
C PRO A 57 -12.46 1.01 -5.87
N ASP A 58 -12.04 0.21 -6.83
CA ASP A 58 -10.62 0.00 -7.13
C ASP A 58 -10.09 1.06 -8.12
N ILE A 59 -8.78 1.16 -8.29
CA ILE A 59 -8.10 2.16 -9.14
C ILE A 59 -8.64 2.15 -10.58
N GLY A 60 -8.92 0.98 -11.15
CA GLY A 60 -9.47 0.86 -12.50
C GLY A 60 -10.87 1.47 -12.69
N GLU A 61 -11.58 1.75 -11.60
CA GLU A 61 -12.90 2.38 -11.59
C GLU A 61 -12.82 3.90 -11.32
N MET A 62 -11.62 4.43 -11.05
CA MET A 62 -11.40 5.82 -10.67
C MET A 62 -11.09 6.69 -11.90
N GLU A 63 -11.63 7.90 -11.92
CA GLU A 63 -11.34 8.86 -12.99
C GLU A 63 -9.93 9.45 -12.85
N GLU A 64 -9.30 9.76 -13.98
CA GLU A 64 -7.99 10.45 -13.99
C GLU A 64 -8.07 11.80 -13.26
N GLY A 65 -7.14 12.02 -12.34
CA GLY A 65 -7.06 13.20 -11.48
C GLY A 65 -8.00 13.19 -10.27
N SER A 66 -8.73 12.10 -10.04
CA SER A 66 -9.63 11.98 -8.88
C SER A 66 -8.88 11.80 -7.56
N ILE A 67 -9.57 12.11 -6.46
CA ILE A 67 -9.03 12.09 -5.09
C ILE A 67 -9.95 11.25 -4.21
N HIS A 68 -9.38 10.30 -3.47
CA HIS A 68 -10.15 9.31 -2.70
C HIS A 68 -9.65 9.15 -1.25
N PRO A 69 -10.52 8.71 -0.32
CA PRO A 69 -10.06 8.19 0.97
C PRO A 69 -9.23 6.92 0.80
N LEU A 70 -8.41 6.63 1.79
CA LEU A 70 -7.72 5.34 1.87
C LEU A 70 -7.46 4.95 3.31
N ALA A 71 -7.93 3.77 3.70
CA ALA A 71 -7.36 3.03 4.80
C ALA A 71 -6.50 1.88 4.25
N LEU A 72 -5.23 1.85 4.61
CA LEU A 72 -4.33 0.72 4.35
C LEU A 72 -4.06 0.00 5.67
N MET A 73 -4.63 -1.19 5.83
CA MET A 73 -4.43 -2.03 7.00
C MET A 73 -3.62 -3.25 6.61
N ILE A 74 -2.53 -3.49 7.31
CA ILE A 74 -1.70 -4.69 7.14
C ILE A 74 -1.73 -5.45 8.45
N GLU A 75 -2.18 -6.70 8.41
CA GLU A 75 -2.12 -7.59 9.57
C GLU A 75 -0.98 -8.57 9.36
N VAL A 76 -0.14 -8.72 10.39
CA VAL A 76 1.01 -9.62 10.37
C VAL A 76 0.93 -10.59 11.54
N ALA A 77 1.47 -11.80 11.34
CA ALA A 77 1.66 -12.78 12.40
C ALA A 77 2.96 -13.57 12.20
N GLY A 78 3.58 -13.97 13.29
CA GLY A 78 4.81 -14.76 13.32
C GLY A 78 5.21 -15.06 14.77
N ALA A 79 5.87 -16.21 15.01
CA ALA A 79 6.19 -16.67 16.36
C ALA A 79 7.19 -15.76 17.09
N GLU A 80 8.04 -15.06 16.34
CA GLU A 80 9.09 -14.16 16.84
C GLU A 80 8.66 -12.68 16.87
N LEU A 81 7.42 -12.37 16.49
CA LEU A 81 6.94 -11.00 16.43
C LEU A 81 6.47 -10.49 17.80
N GLU A 82 6.93 -9.28 18.14
CA GLU A 82 6.53 -8.56 19.34
C GLU A 82 5.73 -7.30 18.97
N LYS A 83 4.83 -6.87 19.86
CA LYS A 83 3.90 -5.75 19.58
C LYS A 83 4.63 -4.41 19.37
N ASP A 84 5.79 -4.23 19.97
CA ASP A 84 6.63 -3.05 19.78
C ASP A 84 7.26 -2.96 18.38
N MET A 85 7.17 -4.02 17.57
CA MET A 85 7.57 -4.02 16.16
C MET A 85 6.52 -3.40 15.23
N GLU A 86 5.25 -3.26 15.66
CA GLU A 86 4.17 -2.68 14.83
C GLU A 86 4.58 -1.32 14.22
N PRO A 87 5.12 -0.34 14.97
CA PRO A 87 5.51 0.95 14.41
C PRO A 87 6.71 0.87 13.46
N VAL A 88 7.58 -0.13 13.64
CA VAL A 88 8.74 -0.37 12.75
C VAL A 88 8.24 -0.86 11.39
N PHE A 89 7.30 -1.80 11.39
CA PHE A 89 6.67 -2.32 10.18
C PHE A 89 5.79 -1.27 9.51
N GLU A 90 5.03 -0.48 10.28
CA GLU A 90 4.22 0.63 9.77
C GLU A 90 5.09 1.65 9.02
N ARG A 91 6.27 1.99 9.55
CA ARG A 91 7.19 2.90 8.86
C ARG A 91 7.70 2.34 7.52
N ARG A 92 7.71 1.02 7.34
CA ARG A 92 8.09 0.39 6.07
C ARG A 92 7.05 0.57 4.97
N ILE A 93 5.78 0.87 5.30
CA ILE A 93 4.76 1.19 4.28
C ILE A 93 5.25 2.34 3.42
N HIS A 94 5.75 3.41 4.03
CA HIS A 94 6.32 4.55 3.31
C HIS A 94 7.45 4.15 2.36
N LEU A 95 8.39 3.33 2.83
CA LEU A 95 9.54 2.91 2.03
C LEU A 95 9.12 2.01 0.87
N TYR A 96 8.38 0.94 1.16
CA TYR A 96 7.98 -0.06 0.18
C TYR A 96 7.00 0.47 -0.85
N THR A 97 6.13 1.40 -0.46
CA THR A 97 5.24 2.07 -1.41
C THR A 97 6.03 2.90 -2.42
N ASN A 98 7.06 3.64 -1.96
CA ASN A 98 7.93 4.42 -2.85
C ASN A 98 8.93 3.58 -3.66
N TYR A 99 9.06 2.27 -3.40
CA TYR A 99 9.86 1.38 -4.26
C TYR A 99 9.10 0.99 -5.54
N ILE A 100 7.80 1.24 -5.62
CA ILE A 100 6.97 0.91 -6.77
C ILE A 100 7.06 2.05 -7.78
N GLU A 101 7.54 1.78 -9.00
CA GLU A 101 7.69 2.80 -10.04
C GLU A 101 6.36 3.57 -10.27
N GLY A 102 6.43 4.89 -10.13
CA GLY A 102 5.31 5.82 -10.29
C GLY A 102 4.23 5.74 -9.20
N PHE A 103 4.51 5.10 -8.07
CA PHE A 103 3.66 5.16 -6.89
C PHE A 103 4.39 5.91 -5.77
N TYR A 104 3.86 7.08 -5.43
CA TYR A 104 4.47 7.99 -4.48
C TYR A 104 3.71 7.97 -3.16
N HIS A 105 4.44 7.96 -2.05
CA HIS A 105 3.89 8.01 -0.69
C HIS A 105 4.62 9.05 0.17
N MET A 106 3.87 9.83 0.95
CA MET A 106 4.39 10.79 1.91
C MET A 106 3.64 10.75 3.24
N ASN A 107 4.27 11.28 4.29
CA ASN A 107 3.82 11.27 5.69
C ASN A 107 3.70 9.84 6.24
N GLN A 108 2.75 9.62 7.16
CA GLN A 108 2.51 8.38 7.89
C GLN A 108 1.16 8.44 8.61
N ARG A 109 0.68 7.30 9.09
CA ARG A 109 -0.53 7.16 9.95
C ARG A 109 -1.74 7.84 9.32
N ASP A 110 -2.44 8.71 10.05
CA ASP A 110 -3.64 9.42 9.62
C ASP A 110 -3.36 10.65 8.74
N GLU A 111 -2.09 10.86 8.37
CA GLU A 111 -1.66 11.97 7.51
C GLU A 111 -1.09 11.53 6.16
N ILE A 112 -1.25 10.25 5.80
CA ILE A 112 -0.76 9.70 4.53
C ILE A 112 -1.18 10.53 3.31
N TRP A 113 -0.30 10.54 2.31
CA TRP A 113 -0.56 11.15 1.02
C TRP A 113 0.07 10.31 -0.08
N ILE A 114 -0.76 9.69 -0.91
CA ILE A 114 -0.33 8.75 -1.93
C ILE A 114 -0.78 9.22 -3.31
N ARG A 115 0.06 8.99 -4.32
CA ARG A 115 -0.25 9.35 -5.70
C ARG A 115 0.22 8.27 -6.66
N LEU A 116 -0.63 7.97 -7.64
CA LEU A 116 -0.30 7.10 -8.76
C LEU A 116 -0.04 7.93 -10.03
N ASN A 117 1.05 7.62 -10.72
CA ASN A 117 1.38 8.18 -12.02
C ASN A 117 0.54 7.54 -13.15
N LYS A 118 0.07 8.34 -14.10
CA LYS A 118 -0.69 7.88 -15.29
C LYS A 118 0.07 6.91 -16.18
N ASP A 119 1.40 7.02 -16.28
CA ASP A 119 2.22 6.11 -17.06
C ASP A 119 2.28 4.72 -16.40
N SER A 120 2.44 4.66 -15.07
CA SER A 120 2.40 3.41 -14.30
C SER A 120 1.02 2.76 -14.30
N PHE A 121 -0.05 3.56 -14.22
CA PHE A 121 -1.40 3.06 -14.46
C PHE A 121 -1.52 2.40 -15.85
N GLY A 122 -1.01 3.08 -16.89
CA GLY A 122 -1.01 2.56 -18.27
C GLY A 122 -0.19 1.29 -18.48
N LYS A 123 0.84 1.05 -17.65
CA LYS A 123 1.61 -0.20 -17.62
C LYS A 123 0.87 -1.37 -16.96
N GLY A 124 -0.21 -1.09 -16.23
CA GLY A 124 -1.03 -2.11 -15.56
C GLY A 124 -1.03 -2.02 -14.02
N LEU A 125 -0.44 -0.99 -13.42
CA LEU A 125 -0.59 -0.70 -11.99
C LEU A 125 -1.96 -0.04 -11.72
N ASN A 126 -3.04 -0.73 -12.07
CA ASN A 126 -4.41 -0.22 -12.12
C ASN A 126 -5.35 -0.89 -11.11
N SER A 127 -4.79 -1.55 -10.09
CA SER A 127 -5.54 -2.19 -9.00
C SER A 127 -4.75 -2.13 -7.70
N LEU A 128 -5.45 -1.87 -6.60
CA LEU A 128 -4.93 -1.95 -5.24
C LEU A 128 -4.54 -3.38 -4.88
N GLU A 129 -5.15 -4.40 -5.51
CA GLU A 129 -4.74 -5.79 -5.32
C GLU A 129 -3.30 -6.00 -5.80
N VAL A 130 -2.93 -5.44 -6.96
CA VAL A 130 -1.56 -5.52 -7.49
C VAL A 130 -0.57 -4.81 -6.56
N ILE A 131 -0.94 -3.62 -6.05
CA ILE A 131 -0.11 -2.89 -5.08
C ILE A 131 0.05 -3.72 -3.79
N GLY A 132 -1.03 -4.35 -3.31
CA GLY A 132 -1.00 -5.26 -2.17
C GLY A 132 -0.05 -6.43 -2.38
N GLN A 133 -0.06 -7.04 -3.57
CA GLN A 133 0.86 -8.13 -3.91
C GLN A 133 2.33 -7.69 -3.86
N ILE A 134 2.62 -6.48 -4.35
CA ILE A 134 3.98 -5.92 -4.32
C ILE A 134 4.42 -5.62 -2.89
N LEU A 135 3.57 -4.94 -2.11
CA LEU A 135 3.85 -4.65 -0.70
C LEU A 135 4.08 -5.94 0.08
N MET A 136 3.24 -6.93 -0.09
CA MET A 136 3.36 -8.24 0.55
C MET A 136 4.68 -8.94 0.19
N PHE A 137 5.06 -8.91 -1.08
CA PHE A 137 6.37 -9.41 -1.53
C PHE A 137 7.52 -8.67 -0.85
N LEU A 138 7.48 -7.34 -0.77
CA LEU A 138 8.54 -6.54 -0.13
C LEU A 138 8.63 -6.80 1.38
N TYR A 139 7.49 -6.86 2.08
CA TYR A 139 7.46 -7.20 3.51
C TYR A 139 8.08 -8.57 3.77
N THR A 140 7.60 -9.60 3.08
CA THR A 140 8.04 -10.99 3.32
C THR A 140 9.45 -11.29 2.80
N SER A 141 9.96 -10.50 1.84
CA SER A 141 11.34 -10.66 1.35
C SER A 141 12.38 -10.02 2.26
N GLU A 142 12.02 -8.92 2.93
CA GLU A 142 12.93 -8.14 3.78
C GLU A 142 12.80 -8.47 5.27
N LEU A 143 11.66 -9.05 5.69
CA LEU A 143 11.34 -9.36 7.08
C LEU A 143 10.92 -10.83 7.19
N ASP A 144 11.93 -11.69 7.36
CA ASP A 144 11.80 -13.16 7.49
C ASP A 144 10.99 -13.61 8.72
N VAL A 145 10.87 -12.75 9.73
CA VAL A 145 10.06 -12.95 10.93
C VAL A 145 8.54 -12.93 10.68
N ILE A 146 8.08 -12.46 9.52
CA ILE A 146 6.65 -12.46 9.15
C ILE A 146 6.29 -13.83 8.54
N GLU A 147 5.50 -14.62 9.26
CA GLU A 147 5.02 -15.94 8.81
C GLU A 147 3.71 -15.86 8.03
N LYS A 148 2.82 -14.93 8.42
CA LYS A 148 1.57 -14.65 7.72
C LYS A 148 1.34 -13.17 7.58
N ILE A 149 0.77 -12.78 6.45
CA ILE A 149 0.43 -11.39 6.16
C ILE A 149 -0.88 -11.30 5.39
N SER A 150 -1.73 -10.34 5.76
CA SER A 150 -2.91 -9.94 5.00
C SER A 150 -2.93 -8.43 4.82
N ILE A 151 -3.54 -7.96 3.73
CA ILE A 151 -3.67 -6.52 3.44
C ILE A 151 -5.13 -6.21 3.11
N THR A 152 -5.66 -5.17 3.74
CA THR A 152 -6.98 -4.62 3.40
C THR A 152 -6.82 -3.17 2.99
N PHE A 153 -7.36 -2.85 1.82
CA PHE A 153 -7.54 -1.47 1.36
C PHE A 153 -9.02 -1.09 1.49
N VAL A 154 -9.29 0.11 2.00
CA VAL A 154 -10.65 0.67 2.04
C VAL A 154 -10.66 2.02 1.35
N THR A 155 -11.46 2.13 0.30
CA THR A 155 -11.68 3.33 -0.51
C THR A 155 -13.14 3.78 -0.47
N ASP A 156 -14.02 3.02 0.16
CA ASP A 156 -15.40 3.44 0.45
C ASP A 156 -15.42 4.50 1.57
N GLU A 157 -15.86 5.72 1.25
CA GLU A 157 -15.97 6.84 2.20
C GLU A 157 -16.81 6.55 3.45
N LYS A 158 -17.70 5.55 3.41
CA LYS A 158 -18.62 5.21 4.51
C LYS A 158 -18.06 4.17 5.48
N LYS A 159 -16.92 3.57 5.17
CA LYS A 159 -16.30 2.49 5.94
C LYS A 159 -15.08 2.99 6.70
#